data_AF-A0A1Z8VG50-F1
#
_entry.id   AF-A0A1Z8VG50-F1
#
_cell.length_a   1.000
_cell.length_b   1.000
_cell.length_c   1.000
_cell.angle_alpha   90.00
_cell.angle_beta   90.00
_cell.angle_gamma   90.00
#
_symmetry.space_group_name_H-M   'P 1'
#
loop_
_entity.id
_entity.type
_entity.pdbx_description
1 polymer ?
#
loop_
_entity_poly.entity_id
_entity_poly.type
_entity_poly.pdbx_seq_one_letter_code
_entity_poly.pdbx_strand_id
1 'polypeptide(L)' 'MRPELDRLVDSDYVGEGWTPVEPGADPVLYGHAQISPRGRFEVRSYQTFTLTYTVGRFGLDDTGAIRVVF' A
#
# COMPACT_ATOMS: atom_id res chain seq x y z
N MET A 1 37.12 20.11 6.48
CA MET A 1 35.69 20.06 6.13
C MET A 1 35.25 18.61 6.31
N ARG A 2 34.54 18.28 7.40
CA ARG A 2 34.01 16.92 7.66
C ARG A 2 32.55 16.91 7.19
N PRO A 3 32.08 15.88 6.47
CA PRO A 3 30.69 15.84 6.00
C PRO A 3 29.74 15.56 7.18
N GLU A 4 28.53 16.12 7.11
CA GLU A 4 27.43 15.96 8.07
C GLU A 4 27.06 14.47 8.24
N LEU A 5 27.64 13.81 9.24
CA LEU A 5 27.24 12.46 9.69
C LEU A 5 26.06 12.51 10.68
N ASP A 6 25.66 13.69 11.14
CA ASP A 6 24.68 13.90 12.22
C ASP A 6 23.21 13.84 11.79
N ARG A 7 22.91 13.47 10.53
CA ARG A 7 21.53 13.43 10.01
C ARG A 7 20.97 12.03 9.75
N LEU A 8 21.79 10.98 9.88
CA LEU A 8 21.30 9.60 9.77
C LEU A 8 20.83 9.14 11.14
N VAL A 9 19.52 8.97 11.28
CA VAL A 9 18.92 8.35 12.48
C VAL A 9 19.54 6.96 12.60
N ASP A 10 20.03 6.65 13.80
CA ASP A 10 20.65 5.37 14.11
C ASP A 10 19.66 4.23 13.80
N SER A 11 20.13 3.25 13.01
CA SER A 11 19.33 2.17 12.44
C SER A 11 18.62 1.35 13.52
N ASP A 12 19.20 1.28 14.72
CA ASP A 12 18.61 0.57 15.86
C ASP A 12 17.34 1.26 16.39
N TYR A 13 17.11 2.53 16.03
CA TYR A 13 15.88 3.30 16.32
C TYR A 13 14.90 3.32 15.14
N VAL A 14 15.31 2.85 13.97
CA VAL A 14 14.41 2.64 12.83
C VAL A 14 13.79 1.27 13.04
N GLY A 15 12.52 1.24 13.49
CA GLY A 15 11.80 -0.01 13.60
C GLY A 15 11.77 -0.70 12.24
N GLU A 16 12.49 -1.83 12.11
CA GLU A 16 12.42 -2.77 10.98
C GLU A 16 11.05 -3.44 11.00
N GLY A 17 10.02 -2.64 10.71
CA GLY A 17 8.65 -3.05 10.56
C GLY A 17 8.50 -3.85 9.27
N TRP A 18 9.05 -5.06 9.27
CA TRP A 18 8.88 -6.01 8.19
C TRP A 18 7.44 -6.56 8.15
N THR A 19 7.21 -7.66 7.44
CA THR A 19 5.91 -8.27 7.10
C THR A 19 4.76 -8.21 8.14
N PRO A 20 4.96 -8.29 9.48
CA PRO A 20 3.85 -8.16 10.43
C PRO A 20 3.32 -6.72 10.61
N VAL A 21 3.99 -5.69 10.07
CA VAL A 21 3.49 -4.31 10.15
C VAL A 21 2.43 -4.11 9.07
N GLU A 22 1.18 -4.30 9.47
CA GLU A 22 0.05 -3.84 8.68
C GLU A 22 -0.02 -2.31 8.77
N PRO A 23 -0.28 -1.61 7.64
CA PRO A 23 -0.74 -0.22 7.71
C PRO A 23 -1.91 -0.15 8.69
N GLY A 24 -2.01 0.94 9.45
CA GLY A 24 -3.16 1.10 10.34
C GLY A 24 -4.49 0.94 9.59
N ALA A 25 -5.52 0.45 10.27
CA ALA A 25 -6.76 0.05 9.61
C ALA A 25 -7.68 1.20 9.16
N ASP A 26 -7.31 2.46 9.45
CA ASP A 26 -8.15 3.61 9.11
C ASP A 26 -8.03 3.97 7.62
N PRO A 27 -9.08 3.73 6.81
CA PRO A 27 -9.03 3.95 5.36
C PRO A 27 -8.90 5.44 4.99
N VAL A 28 -9.22 6.37 5.89
CA VAL A 28 -9.03 7.81 5.66
C VAL A 28 -7.55 8.16 5.73
N LEU A 29 -6.78 7.50 6.59
CA LEU A 29 -5.36 7.74 6.75
C LEU A 29 -4.53 6.98 5.73
N TYR A 30 -4.80 5.68 5.56
CA TYR A 30 -3.97 4.76 4.78
C TYR A 30 -4.49 4.47 3.37
N GLY A 31 -5.72 4.88 3.05
CA GLY A 31 -6.36 4.60 1.78
C GLY A 31 -7.06 3.24 1.77
N HIS A 32 -7.74 2.95 0.67
CA HIS A 32 -8.45 1.68 0.50
C HIS A 32 -8.66 1.34 -0.98
N ALA A 33 -8.88 0.06 -1.25
CA ALA A 33 -9.17 -0.45 -2.59
C ALA A 33 -10.57 -1.06 -2.65
N GLN A 34 -11.22 -0.90 -3.80
CA GLN A 34 -12.50 -1.53 -4.09
C GLN A 34 -12.48 -2.11 -5.51
N ILE A 35 -12.95 -3.35 -5.65
CA ILE A 35 -13.17 -3.99 -6.94
C ILE A 35 -14.67 -4.03 -7.28
N SER A 36 -14.99 -3.80 -8.55
CA SER A 36 -16.35 -3.94 -9.11
C SER A 36 -16.29 -4.49 -10.56
N PRO A 37 -17.34 -5.17 -11.07
CA PRO A 37 -18.54 -5.60 -10.34
C PRO A 37 -18.21 -6.67 -9.29
N ARG A 38 -19.08 -6.79 -8.27
CA ARG A 38 -19.04 -7.85 -7.26
C ARG A 38 -20.22 -8.78 -7.48
N GLY A 39 -20.06 -10.07 -7.22
CA GLY A 39 -21.15 -11.03 -7.28
C GLY A 39 -20.73 -12.38 -7.85
N ARG A 40 -21.71 -13.08 -8.44
CA ARG A 40 -21.51 -14.36 -9.12
C ARG A 40 -21.22 -14.12 -10.59
N PHE A 41 -20.27 -14.87 -11.14
CA PHE A 41 -19.87 -14.82 -12.54
C PHE A 41 -19.96 -16.21 -13.16
N GLU A 42 -20.17 -16.26 -14.46
CA GLU A 42 -20.23 -17.52 -15.20
C GLU A 42 -18.85 -18.18 -15.24
N VAL A 43 -18.79 -19.48 -14.91
CA VAL A 43 -17.54 -20.24 -15.00
C VAL A 43 -17.08 -20.35 -16.45
N ARG A 44 -15.76 -20.34 -16.67
CA ARG A 44 -15.15 -20.47 -18.01
C ARG A 44 -15.52 -19.32 -18.97
N SER A 45 -15.73 -18.12 -18.45
CA SER A 45 -16.00 -16.91 -19.23
C SER A 45 -14.97 -15.81 -18.92
N TYR A 46 -15.02 -14.70 -19.67
CA TYR A 46 -14.16 -13.53 -19.45
C TYR A 46 -14.93 -12.38 -18.82
N GLN A 47 -14.36 -11.76 -17.79
CA GLN A 47 -14.96 -10.66 -17.05
C GLN A 47 -14.02 -9.46 -17.04
N THR A 48 -14.61 -8.28 -17.16
CA THR A 48 -13.91 -7.01 -16.93
C THR A 48 -14.21 -6.53 -15.52
N PHE A 49 -13.16 -6.21 -14.78
CA PHE A 49 -13.26 -5.62 -13.45
C PHE A 49 -12.56 -4.26 -13.44
N THR A 50 -13.09 -3.37 -12.62
CA THR A 50 -12.47 -2.09 -12.26
C THR A 50 -11.99 -2.20 -10.82
N LEU A 51 -10.68 -2.05 -10.62
CA LEU A 51 -10.06 -1.85 -9.32
C LEU A 51 -9.85 -0.34 -9.12
N THR A 52 -10.53 0.22 -8.14
CA THR A 52 -10.35 1.62 -7.73
C THR A 52 -9.57 1.66 -6.42
N TYR A 53 -8.44 2.36 -6.43
CA TYR A 53 -7.71 2.71 -5.21
C TYR A 53 -7.94 4.18 -4.88
N THR A 54 -8.34 4.47 -3.65
CA THR A 54 -8.48 5.83 -3.13
C THR A 54 -7.37 6.08 -2.13
N VAL A 55 -6.50 7.03 -2.44
CA VAL A 55 -5.40 7.43 -1.56
C VAL A 55 -5.95 8.00 -0.24
N GLY A 56 -5.36 7.57 0.87
CA GLY A 56 -5.58 8.17 2.17
C GLY A 56 -4.77 9.45 2.35
N ARG A 57 -4.90 10.09 3.50
CA ARG A 57 -4.20 11.33 3.85
C ARG A 57 -2.68 11.22 3.73
N PHE A 58 -2.11 10.04 4.01
CA PHE A 58 -0.67 9.82 3.92
C PHE A 58 -0.19 9.63 2.47
N GLY A 59 -1.11 9.52 1.51
CA GLY A 59 -0.79 9.46 0.10
C GLY A 59 -0.31 8.10 -0.38
N LEU A 60 0.17 8.09 -1.63
CA LEU A 60 0.87 6.98 -2.25
C LEU A 60 2.23 7.54 -2.68
N ASP A 61 3.30 6.89 -2.25
CA ASP A 61 4.67 7.32 -2.53
C ASP A 61 5.23 6.63 -3.79
N ASP A 62 6.40 7.06 -4.26
CA ASP A 62 7.07 6.53 -5.46
C ASP A 62 7.48 5.04 -5.34
N THR A 63 7.64 4.55 -4.12
CA THR A 63 7.85 3.13 -3.79
C THR A 63 6.56 2.31 -3.73
N GLY A 64 5.39 2.96 -3.75
CA GLY A 64 4.08 2.31 -3.68
C GLY A 64 3.68 1.63 -4.99
N ALA A 65 3.07 0.45 -4.89
CA ALA A 65 2.58 -0.30 -6.06
C ALA A 65 1.20 -0.94 -5.80
N ILE A 66 0.35 -0.97 -6.83
CA ILE A 66 -0.88 -1.77 -6.86
C ILE A 66 -0.55 -3.09 -7.57
N ARG A 67 -0.75 -4.22 -6.89
CA ARG A 67 -0.46 -5.55 -7.42
C ARG A 67 -1.73 -6.41 -7.42
N VAL A 68 -2.04 -7.00 -8.56
CA VAL A 68 -3.05 -8.06 -8.69
C VAL A 68 -2.30 -9.38 -8.73
N VAL A 69 -2.53 -10.25 -7.75
CA VAL A 69 -1.82 -11.53 -7.56
C VAL A 69 -2.82 -12.70 -7.53
N PHE A 70 -2.33 -13.91 -7.78
CA PHE A 70 -3.10 -15.15 -7.84
C PHE A 70 -2.86 -16.02 -6.61
#